data_AF-A0AB34IJ98-F1
#
_entry.id   AF-A0AB34IJ98-F1
#
_cell.length_a   1.000
_cell.length_b   1.000
_cell.length_c   1.000
_cell.angle_alpha   90.00
_cell.angle_beta   90.00
_cell.angle_gamma   90.00
#
_symmetry.space_group_name_H-M   'P 1'
#
loop_
_entity.id
_entity.type
_entity.pdbx_description
1 polymer ?
#
loop_
_entity_poly.entity_id
_entity_poly.type
_entity_poly.pdbx_seq_one_letter_code
_entity_poly.pdbx_strand_id
1 'polypeptide(L)'
;MDKSCVEPICASKKDAMKSMFAQKGKGQAASKSTSAALSPCPPDREELGTHSWTLLHTMAAYYPEQPTDEQRTAARAFIDSLSKLYACTHCAEHFREEIREDPPRVESRAALSVWMCKAHNRVNSMLGKPEFECVLEKLDRRWRTGEAHCHNGLADDHYEAE
;
A
#
# COMPACT_ATOMS: atom_id res chain seq x y z
N MET A 1 -4.43 -15.21 -21.50
CA MET A 1 -4.20 -14.26 -20.39
C MET A 1 -5.19 -14.58 -19.30
N ASP A 2 -4.71 -14.74 -18.06
CA ASP A 2 -5.59 -14.86 -16.89
C ASP A 2 -6.37 -13.54 -16.73
N LYS A 3 -7.68 -13.63 -16.46
CA LYS A 3 -8.58 -12.48 -16.29
C LYS A 3 -8.29 -11.72 -14.98
N SER A 4 -7.35 -12.20 -14.15
CA SER A 4 -6.87 -11.54 -12.93
C SER A 4 -5.95 -10.32 -13.18
N CYS A 5 -5.41 -10.16 -14.39
CA CYS A 5 -4.37 -9.15 -14.67
C CYS A 5 -4.89 -7.74 -15.03
N VAL A 6 -6.10 -7.33 -14.62
CA VAL A 6 -6.62 -5.98 -14.90
C VAL A 6 -6.24 -4.98 -13.80
N GLU A 7 -5.93 -5.45 -12.59
CA GLU A 7 -5.63 -4.55 -11.48
C GLU A 7 -4.19 -3.98 -11.55
N PRO A 8 -3.98 -2.67 -11.26
CA PRO A 8 -2.66 -2.06 -11.29
C PRO A 8 -1.62 -2.77 -10.41
N ILE A 9 -2.05 -3.36 -9.29
CA ILE A 9 -1.18 -4.09 -8.35
C ILE A 9 -0.53 -5.34 -8.97
N CYS A 10 -1.14 -5.92 -10.00
CA CYS A 10 -0.62 -7.09 -10.71
C CYS A 10 0.39 -6.72 -11.80
N ALA A 11 0.54 -5.44 -12.14
CA ALA A 11 1.47 -4.99 -13.17
C ALA A 11 2.92 -5.02 -12.67
N SER A 12 3.81 -5.66 -13.44
CA SER A 12 5.25 -5.60 -13.17
C SER A 12 5.93 -4.51 -14.00
N LYS A 13 6.78 -3.70 -13.36
CA LYS A 13 7.66 -2.76 -14.06
C LYS A 13 8.56 -3.45 -15.09
N LYS A 14 8.88 -4.75 -14.88
CA LYS A 14 9.64 -5.56 -15.85
C LYS A 14 8.83 -5.89 -17.09
N ASP A 15 7.51 -6.07 -16.95
CA ASP A 15 6.62 -6.35 -18.08
C ASP A 15 6.39 -5.08 -18.91
N ALA A 16 6.32 -3.92 -18.26
CA ALA A 16 6.31 -2.62 -18.94
C ALA A 16 7.60 -2.35 -19.74
N MET A 17 8.78 -2.64 -19.17
CA MET A 17 10.06 -2.51 -19.92
C MET A 17 10.15 -3.47 -21.11
N LYS A 18 9.74 -4.73 -20.96
CA LYS A 18 9.74 -5.70 -22.08
C LYS A 18 8.86 -5.21 -23.24
N SER A 19 7.72 -4.59 -22.94
CA SER A 19 6.82 -3.99 -23.94
C SER A 19 7.50 -2.82 -24.68
N MET A 20 8.26 -1.97 -23.97
CA MET A 20 9.00 -0.86 -24.58
C MET A 20 10.17 -1.29 -25.46
N PHE A 21 10.87 -2.39 -25.11
CA PHE A 21 11.98 -2.93 -25.92
C PHE A 21 11.53 -3.79 -27.11
N ALA A 22 10.27 -4.22 -27.15
CA ALA A 22 9.69 -4.92 -28.30
C ALA A 22 9.35 -3.97 -29.47
N GLN A 23 9.41 -2.64 -29.29
CA GLN A 23 9.01 -1.65 -30.29
C GLN A 23 10.12 -0.73 -30.84
N LYS A 24 11.40 -0.89 -30.46
CA LYS A 24 12.48 -0.15 -31.13
C LYS A 24 13.83 -0.87 -31.08
N GLY A 25 14.44 -1.03 -32.26
CA GLY A 25 15.74 -1.64 -32.44
C GLY A 25 16.91 -0.86 -31.81
N LYS A 26 17.92 -1.64 -31.39
CA LYS A 26 19.31 -1.33 -31.02
C LYS A 26 19.67 0.13 -30.67
N GLY A 27 19.82 0.39 -29.37
CA GLY A 27 20.64 1.47 -28.81
C GLY A 27 21.64 0.89 -27.81
N GLN A 28 22.91 1.33 -27.90
CA GLN A 28 24.07 0.76 -27.19
C GLN A 28 23.95 0.84 -25.66
N ALA A 29 24.31 -0.25 -25.00
CA ALA A 29 24.48 -0.29 -23.55
C ALA A 29 25.83 0.33 -23.17
N ALA A 30 25.80 1.46 -22.45
CA ALA A 30 26.98 2.00 -21.79
C ALA A 30 27.30 1.17 -20.54
N SER A 31 28.53 0.67 -20.48
CA SER A 31 29.12 -0.02 -19.33
C SER A 31 29.17 0.92 -18.12
N LYS A 32 28.45 0.60 -17.05
CA LYS A 32 28.69 1.19 -15.72
C LYS A 32 29.57 0.24 -14.92
N SER A 33 30.69 0.79 -14.46
CA SER A 33 31.65 0.12 -13.59
C SER A 33 30.96 -0.43 -12.33
N THR A 34 31.16 -1.72 -12.09
CA THR A 34 30.70 -2.40 -10.88
C THR A 34 31.61 -2.06 -9.71
N SER A 35 31.31 -1.00 -8.97
CA SER A 35 31.71 -0.99 -7.55
C SER A 35 30.93 -2.11 -6.88
N ALA A 36 31.61 -3.06 -6.24
CA ALA A 36 30.96 -4.13 -5.49
C ALA A 36 29.96 -3.50 -4.52
N ALA A 37 28.66 -3.66 -4.80
CA ALA A 37 27.61 -3.03 -4.02
C ALA A 37 27.64 -3.64 -2.61
N LEU A 38 27.98 -2.82 -1.62
CA LEU A 38 27.85 -3.19 -0.22
C LEU A 38 26.40 -3.63 0.03
N SER A 39 26.23 -4.71 0.79
CA SER A 39 24.89 -5.18 1.18
C SER A 39 24.15 -4.07 1.92
N PRO A 40 22.82 -3.91 1.68
CA PRO A 40 22.05 -2.86 2.32
C PRO A 40 21.99 -3.06 3.84
N CYS A 41 21.97 -1.96 4.59
CA CYS A 41 21.76 -1.98 6.04
C CYS A 41 20.35 -2.46 6.41
N PRO A 42 20.13 -3.02 7.61
CA PRO A 42 18.79 -3.25 8.14
C PRO A 42 18.01 -1.93 8.24
N PRO A 43 16.66 -1.96 8.08
CA PRO A 43 15.86 -0.75 8.10
C PRO A 43 15.79 -0.14 9.49
N ASP A 44 15.76 1.19 9.55
CA ASP A 44 15.44 1.91 10.77
C ASP A 44 13.92 1.97 11.03
N ARG A 45 13.52 2.67 12.10
CA ARG A 45 12.11 2.80 12.49
C ARG A 45 11.26 3.50 11.42
N GLU A 46 11.81 4.49 10.73
CA GLU A 46 11.09 5.30 9.74
C GLU A 46 10.93 4.53 8.42
N GLU A 47 12.00 3.87 7.96
CA GLU A 47 11.95 3.00 6.79
C GLU A 47 10.98 1.83 6.99
N LEU A 48 11.10 1.13 8.14
CA LEU A 48 10.18 0.04 8.48
C LEU A 48 8.74 0.53 8.59
N GLY A 49 8.51 1.70 9.20
CA GLY A 49 7.18 2.30 9.31
C GLY A 49 6.59 2.64 7.94
N THR A 50 7.37 3.25 7.07
CA THR A 50 6.95 3.62 5.71
C THR A 50 6.52 2.38 4.90
N HIS A 51 7.30 1.30 4.96
CA HIS A 51 6.96 0.05 4.28
C HIS A 51 5.74 -0.64 4.89
N SER A 52 5.63 -0.64 6.21
CA SER A 52 4.50 -1.26 6.91
C SER A 52 3.19 -0.53 6.61
N TRP A 53 3.19 0.80 6.63
CA TRP A 53 2.03 1.59 6.21
C TRP A 53 1.69 1.38 4.74
N THR A 54 2.69 1.24 3.87
CA THR A 54 2.46 0.92 2.46
C THR A 54 1.71 -0.41 2.31
N LEU A 55 2.14 -1.46 3.02
CA LEU A 55 1.45 -2.75 3.04
C LEU A 55 0.02 -2.60 3.57
N LEU A 56 -0.16 -1.95 4.73
CA LEU A 56 -1.45 -1.83 5.40
C LEU A 56 -2.49 -1.06 4.58
N HIS A 57 -2.10 0.09 4.02
CA HIS A 57 -2.99 0.88 3.17
C HIS A 57 -3.32 0.17 1.87
N THR A 58 -2.36 -0.52 1.25
CA THR A 58 -2.62 -1.30 0.04
C THR A 58 -3.58 -2.47 0.33
N MET A 59 -3.38 -3.17 1.45
CA MET A 59 -4.30 -4.23 1.89
C MET A 59 -5.72 -3.71 2.08
N ALA A 60 -5.89 -2.53 2.69
CA ALA A 60 -7.20 -1.91 2.86
C ALA A 60 -7.81 -1.45 1.52
N ALA A 61 -7.00 -0.89 0.63
CA ALA A 61 -7.42 -0.38 -0.68
C ALA A 61 -7.92 -1.48 -1.62
N TYR A 62 -7.38 -2.69 -1.52
CA TYR A 62 -7.77 -3.87 -2.31
C TYR A 62 -8.64 -4.86 -1.52
N TYR A 63 -9.10 -4.47 -0.32
CA TYR A 63 -10.05 -5.26 0.45
C TYR A 63 -11.39 -5.35 -0.31
N PRO A 64 -12.17 -6.45 -0.17
CA PRO A 64 -13.44 -6.57 -0.89
C PRO A 64 -14.48 -5.54 -0.42
N GLU A 65 -15.32 -5.07 -1.34
CA GLU A 65 -16.48 -4.23 -1.00
C GLU A 65 -17.46 -4.98 -0.09
N GLN A 66 -17.66 -6.27 -0.36
CA GLN A 66 -18.47 -7.20 0.43
C GLN A 66 -17.60 -8.39 0.87
N PRO A 67 -16.85 -8.27 1.98
CA PRO A 67 -15.98 -9.34 2.44
C PRO A 67 -16.77 -10.53 2.97
N THR A 68 -16.19 -11.73 2.90
CA THR A 68 -16.69 -12.93 3.58
C THR A 68 -16.36 -12.89 5.07
N ASP A 69 -17.00 -13.75 5.88
CA ASP A 69 -16.66 -13.86 7.31
C ASP A 69 -15.21 -14.29 7.54
N GLU A 70 -14.69 -15.14 6.66
CA GLU A 70 -13.29 -15.56 6.68
C GLU A 70 -12.36 -14.35 6.43
N GLN A 71 -12.65 -13.53 5.41
CA GLN A 71 -11.87 -12.33 5.12
C GLN A 71 -11.95 -11.29 6.23
N ARG A 72 -13.11 -11.14 6.90
CA ARG A 72 -13.26 -10.28 8.09
C ARG A 72 -12.39 -10.77 9.24
N THR A 73 -12.44 -12.08 9.51
CA THR A 73 -11.67 -12.72 10.58
C THR A 73 -10.17 -12.59 10.31
N ALA A 74 -9.74 -12.88 9.09
CA ALA A 74 -8.36 -12.77 8.66
C ALA A 74 -7.83 -11.33 8.78
N ALA A 75 -8.61 -10.32 8.37
CA ALA A 75 -8.20 -8.92 8.48
C ALA A 75 -8.00 -8.48 9.94
N ARG A 76 -8.93 -8.84 10.85
CA ARG A 76 -8.79 -8.56 12.29
C ARG A 76 -7.56 -9.27 12.86
N ALA A 77 -7.40 -10.56 12.57
CA ALA A 77 -6.27 -11.36 13.06
C ALA A 77 -4.92 -10.86 12.54
N PHE A 78 -4.85 -10.39 11.28
CA PHE A 78 -3.65 -9.82 10.71
C PHE A 78 -3.22 -8.56 11.45
N ILE A 79 -4.14 -7.61 11.67
CA ILE A 79 -3.85 -6.35 12.37
C ILE A 79 -3.47 -6.61 13.84
N ASP A 80 -4.18 -7.51 14.52
CA ASP A 80 -3.85 -7.92 15.89
C ASP A 80 -2.47 -8.59 15.95
N SER A 81 -2.16 -9.50 15.04
CA SER A 81 -0.85 -10.17 14.96
C SER A 81 0.27 -9.17 14.69
N LEU A 82 0.05 -8.22 13.77
CA LEU A 82 1.01 -7.16 13.49
C LEU A 82 1.28 -6.34 14.75
N SER A 83 0.25 -5.95 15.50
CA SER A 83 0.40 -5.19 16.74
C SER A 83 1.20 -5.90 17.84
N LYS A 84 1.28 -7.24 17.79
CA LYS A 84 2.06 -8.07 18.73
C LYS A 84 3.49 -8.32 18.26
N LEU A 85 3.70 -8.39 16.93
CA LEU A 85 4.96 -8.80 16.32
C LEU A 85 5.79 -7.63 15.74
N TYR A 86 5.24 -6.41 15.72
CA TYR A 86 5.93 -5.27 15.15
C TYR A 86 7.26 -4.98 15.87
N ALA A 87 8.36 -4.88 15.12
CA ALA A 87 9.72 -4.91 15.66
C ALA A 87 10.08 -3.73 16.58
N CYS A 88 9.40 -2.59 16.41
CA CYS A 88 9.52 -1.45 17.31
C CYS A 88 8.61 -1.65 18.52
N THR A 89 9.16 -2.06 19.68
CA THR A 89 8.37 -2.44 20.86
C THR A 89 7.41 -1.36 21.35
N HIS A 90 7.88 -0.11 21.48
CA HIS A 90 7.01 0.99 21.93
C HIS A 90 5.98 1.39 20.87
N CYS A 91 6.31 1.26 19.57
CA CYS A 91 5.33 1.45 18.50
C CYS A 91 4.24 0.38 18.57
N ALA A 92 4.62 -0.87 18.85
CA ALA A 92 3.72 -2.01 18.96
C ALA A 92 2.79 -1.90 20.17
N GLU A 93 3.33 -1.49 21.33
CA GLU A 93 2.56 -1.21 22.54
C GLU A 93 1.48 -0.16 22.30
N HIS A 94 1.88 0.99 21.76
CA HIS A 94 0.96 2.06 21.46
C HIS A 94 -0.11 1.61 20.44
N PHE A 95 0.28 0.91 19.38
CA PHE A 95 -0.69 0.43 18.39
C PHE A 95 -1.70 -0.58 18.98
N ARG A 96 -1.31 -1.38 19.98
CA ARG A 96 -2.25 -2.26 20.70
C ARG A 96 -3.26 -1.50 21.54
N GLU A 97 -2.85 -0.37 22.13
CA GLU A 97 -3.77 0.51 22.87
C GLU A 97 -4.78 1.14 21.90
N GLU A 98 -4.27 1.69 20.80
CA GLU A 98 -5.08 2.27 19.73
C GLU A 98 -6.11 1.29 19.15
N ILE A 99 -5.72 0.04 18.87
CA ILE A 99 -6.63 -1.01 18.40
C ILE A 99 -7.68 -1.39 19.45
N ARG A 100 -7.34 -1.29 20.74
CA ARG A 100 -8.28 -1.60 21.83
C ARG A 100 -9.36 -0.52 21.95
N GLU A 101 -8.97 0.74 21.78
CA GLU A 101 -9.87 1.90 21.87
C GLU A 101 -10.73 2.06 20.60
N ASP A 102 -10.13 1.88 19.43
CA ASP A 102 -10.79 1.99 18.13
C ASP A 102 -10.50 0.73 17.28
N PRO A 103 -11.26 -0.37 17.47
CA PRO A 103 -11.02 -1.62 16.76
C PRO A 103 -11.17 -1.53 15.24
N PRO A 104 -10.41 -2.33 14.46
CA PRO A 104 -10.51 -2.36 13.01
C PRO A 104 -11.93 -2.53 12.50
N ARG A 105 -12.34 -1.66 11.58
CA ARG A 105 -13.61 -1.75 10.85
C ARG A 105 -13.39 -2.56 9.58
N VAL A 106 -13.90 -3.80 9.54
CA VAL A 106 -13.64 -4.73 8.41
C VAL A 106 -14.93 -5.08 7.68
N GLU A 107 -15.98 -4.29 7.86
CA GLU A 107 -17.29 -4.59 7.27
C GLU A 107 -17.33 -4.35 5.75
N SER A 108 -16.44 -3.49 5.23
CA SER A 108 -16.24 -3.21 3.81
C SER A 108 -14.86 -2.61 3.54
N ARG A 109 -14.46 -2.55 2.27
CA ARG A 109 -13.26 -1.85 1.79
C ARG A 109 -13.18 -0.40 2.27
N ALA A 110 -14.28 0.34 2.11
CA ALA A 110 -14.37 1.73 2.53
C ALA A 110 -14.17 1.88 4.04
N ALA A 111 -14.81 1.02 4.83
CA ALA A 111 -14.70 1.04 6.29
C ALA A 111 -13.26 0.79 6.75
N LEU A 112 -12.59 -0.23 6.17
CA LEU A 112 -11.21 -0.57 6.52
C LEU A 112 -10.22 0.50 6.08
N SER A 113 -10.41 1.07 4.89
CA SER A 113 -9.53 2.12 4.35
C SER A 113 -9.60 3.40 5.19
N VAL A 114 -10.81 3.84 5.55
CA VAL A 114 -11.00 5.03 6.40
C VAL A 114 -10.46 4.78 7.81
N TRP A 115 -10.70 3.61 8.40
CA TRP A 115 -10.14 3.25 9.71
C TRP A 115 -8.60 3.26 9.67
N MET A 116 -7.99 2.66 8.65
CA MET A 116 -6.53 2.63 8.48
C MET A 116 -5.93 4.03 8.38
N CYS A 117 -6.59 4.93 7.66
CA CYS A 117 -6.19 6.33 7.58
C CYS A 117 -6.25 7.02 8.94
N LYS A 118 -7.34 6.85 9.69
CA LYS A 118 -7.49 7.46 11.02
C LYS A 118 -6.44 6.94 12.00
N ALA A 119 -6.19 5.63 12.00
CA ALA A 119 -5.12 5.04 12.81
C ALA A 119 -3.74 5.62 12.45
N HIS A 120 -3.45 5.78 11.16
CA HIS A 120 -2.20 6.40 10.71
C HIS A 120 -2.12 7.90 11.11
N ASN A 121 -3.22 8.64 11.06
CA ASN A 121 -3.26 10.03 11.50
C ASN A 121 -3.03 10.21 12.99
N ARG A 122 -3.47 9.27 13.84
CA ARG A 122 -3.13 9.31 15.29
C ARG A 122 -1.62 9.24 15.50
N VAL A 123 -0.94 8.36 14.77
CA VAL A 123 0.54 8.31 14.75
C VAL A 123 1.14 9.60 14.17
N ASN A 124 0.59 10.16 13.09
CA ASN A 124 1.06 11.44 12.54
C ASN A 124 0.99 12.55 13.57
N SER A 125 -0.14 12.67 14.28
CA SER A 125 -0.36 13.67 15.32
C SER A 125 0.68 13.58 16.43
N MET A 126 0.96 12.36 16.94
CA MET A 126 2.01 12.14 17.94
C MET A 126 3.41 12.54 17.47
N LEU A 127 3.69 12.37 16.18
CA LEU A 127 4.96 12.71 15.56
C LEU A 127 5.02 14.17 15.08
N GLY A 128 3.97 14.97 15.29
CA GLY A 128 3.86 16.34 14.80
C GLY A 128 3.83 16.44 13.27
N LYS A 129 3.40 15.38 12.57
CA LYS A 129 3.26 15.33 11.11
C LYS A 129 1.85 15.79 10.70
N PRO A 130 1.69 16.38 9.51
CA PRO A 130 0.37 16.74 8.98
C PRO A 130 -0.56 15.53 8.88
N GLU A 131 -1.85 15.76 9.12
CA GLU A 131 -2.88 14.74 8.92
C GLU A 131 -3.23 14.59 7.44
N PHE A 132 -3.58 13.37 7.05
CA PHE A 132 -4.13 13.07 5.73
C PHE A 132 -5.66 13.11 5.79
N GLU A 133 -6.32 13.61 4.74
CA GLU A 133 -7.78 13.63 4.71
C GLU A 133 -8.35 12.24 4.42
N CYS A 134 -8.99 11.64 5.42
CA CYS A 134 -9.51 10.26 5.37
C CYS A 134 -10.84 10.13 4.61
N VAL A 135 -10.89 10.61 3.37
CA VAL A 135 -11.99 10.43 2.43
C VAL A 135 -11.62 9.39 1.37
N LEU A 136 -12.56 8.49 1.03
CA LEU A 136 -12.26 7.32 0.19
C LEU A 136 -11.67 7.70 -1.16
N GLU A 137 -12.15 8.77 -1.80
CA GLU A 137 -11.59 9.27 -3.07
C GLU A 137 -10.09 9.57 -2.99
N LYS A 138 -9.65 10.25 -1.92
CA LYS A 138 -8.23 10.61 -1.73
C LYS A 138 -7.39 9.40 -1.35
N LEU A 139 -7.96 8.47 -0.58
CA LEU A 139 -7.33 7.22 -0.24
C LEU A 139 -7.13 6.34 -1.48
N ASP A 140 -8.14 6.25 -2.34
CA ASP A 140 -8.08 5.50 -3.60
C ASP A 140 -7.04 6.11 -4.52
N ARG A 141 -7.04 7.44 -4.69
CA ARG A 141 -6.00 8.13 -5.47
C ARG A 141 -4.60 7.83 -4.95
N ARG A 142 -4.40 7.76 -3.63
CA ARG A 142 -3.08 7.54 -3.03
C ARG A 142 -2.62 6.09 -3.04
N TRP A 143 -3.54 5.14 -2.83
CA TRP A 143 -3.20 3.74 -2.49
C TRP A 143 -3.75 2.70 -3.45
N ARG A 144 -4.64 3.08 -4.38
CA ARG A 144 -5.29 2.15 -5.31
C ARG A 144 -5.07 2.54 -6.77
N THR A 145 -5.56 3.71 -7.16
CA THR A 145 -5.70 4.14 -8.55
C THR A 145 -4.56 5.03 -9.02
N GLY A 146 -3.90 5.79 -8.14
CA GLY A 146 -2.85 6.72 -8.55
C GLY A 146 -3.40 7.97 -9.26
N GLU A 147 -2.49 8.84 -9.70
CA GLU A 147 -2.79 9.98 -10.57
C GLU A 147 -2.58 9.62 -12.05
N ALA A 148 -3.02 10.48 -12.98
CA ALA A 148 -2.84 10.26 -14.42
C ALA A 148 -1.37 9.98 -14.82
N HIS A 149 -0.41 10.59 -14.12
CA HIS A 149 1.02 10.38 -14.39
C HIS A 149 1.50 8.97 -14.02
N CYS A 150 0.77 8.24 -13.15
CA CYS A 150 1.10 6.87 -12.77
C CYS A 150 0.87 5.86 -13.91
N HIS A 151 0.05 6.23 -14.90
CA HIS A 151 -0.38 5.35 -16.00
C HIS A 151 0.19 5.74 -17.37
N ASN A 152 1.30 6.52 -17.40
CA ASN A 152 1.89 7.04 -18.64
C ASN A 152 0.90 7.84 -19.53
N GLY A 153 -0.10 8.49 -18.92
CA GLY A 153 -1.13 9.24 -19.66
C GLY A 153 -2.23 8.38 -20.29
N LEU A 154 -2.24 7.07 -20.05
CA LEU A 154 -3.41 6.22 -20.27
C LEU A 154 -4.34 6.40 -19.07
N ALA A 155 -5.08 7.50 -19.04
CA ALA A 155 -6.23 7.56 -18.15
C ALA A 155 -7.18 6.43 -18.61
N ASP A 156 -7.41 5.44 -17.76
CA ASP A 156 -8.39 4.38 -18.03
C ASP A 156 -9.77 5.03 -18.18
N ASP A 157 -10.30 5.06 -19.40
CA ASP A 157 -11.70 5.41 -19.72
C ASP A 157 -12.70 4.35 -19.19
N HIS A 158 -12.33 3.58 -18.17
CA HIS A 158 -13.09 2.42 -17.67
C HIS A 158 -13.43 2.46 -16.17
N TYR A 159 -13.29 3.62 -15.53
CA TYR A 159 -13.86 3.88 -14.20
C TYR A 159 -14.93 4.99 -14.26
N GLU A 160 -15.85 4.88 -15.22
CA GLU A 160 -17.16 5.55 -15.10
C GLU A 160 -17.99 4.73 -14.10
N ALA A 161 -18.43 5.40 -13.04
CA ALA A 161 -19.26 4.85 -11.99
C ALA A 161 -20.67 4.50 -12.50
N GLU A 162 -21.11 3.27 -12.24
CA GLU A 162 -22.53 2.98 -11.99
C GLU A 162 -22.75 2.78 -10.49
#